data_AF-A0A2A2LGI5-F1
#
_entry.id   AF-A0A2A2LGI5-F1
#
_cell.length_a   1.000
_cell.length_b   1.000
_cell.length_c   1.000
_cell.angle_alpha   90.00
_cell.angle_beta   90.00
_cell.angle_gamma   90.00
#
_symmetry.space_group_name_H-M   'P 1'
#
loop_
_entity.id
_entity.type
_entity.pdbx_description
1 polymer ?
#
loop_
_entity_poly.entity_id
_entity_poly.type
_entity_poly.pdbx_seq_one_letter_code
_entity_poly.pdbx_strand_id
1 'polypeptide(L)'
;MTSEEAGYLGAMTYNNLYAPVLDTLRQQNRTDDRALAAVHKLKMKLAECERQSPSFLFDLTKQLINQSELNVNLQEAYLRMHDSAPYDDLVVVGYENVPEYRELTERAIELPVEKRKREFVHYSKRFSNTLKTYFKDQNAAQVNISANQLVFQTVMVVRTVNEKLRRN
;
A
#
# COMPACT_ATOMS: atom_id res chain seq x y z
N MET A 1 18.66 3.04 -2.33
CA MET A 1 17.25 3.38 -2.66
C MET A 1 17.12 4.88 -2.66
N THR A 2 16.53 5.44 -3.72
CA THR A 2 16.24 6.87 -3.78
C THR A 2 15.11 7.24 -2.79
N SER A 3 15.02 8.50 -2.39
CA SER A 3 13.99 8.99 -1.45
C SER A 3 12.55 8.70 -1.92
N GLU A 4 12.30 8.75 -3.24
CA GLU A 4 11.02 8.36 -3.83
C GLU A 4 10.71 6.87 -3.69
N GLU A 5 11.69 5.97 -3.89
CA GLU A 5 11.51 4.52 -3.75
C GLU A 5 11.16 4.10 -2.32
N ALA A 6 11.72 4.80 -1.32
CA ALA A 6 11.40 4.57 0.08
C ALA A 6 9.98 5.01 0.43
N GLY A 7 9.47 6.08 -0.19
CA GLY A 7 8.14 6.60 0.06
C GLY A 7 7.01 5.62 -0.31
N TYR A 8 7.15 4.87 -1.41
CA TYR A 8 6.15 3.88 -1.83
C TYR A 8 6.10 2.67 -0.92
N LEU A 9 7.26 2.08 -0.63
CA LEU A 9 7.35 0.94 0.27
C LEU A 9 6.93 1.31 1.70
N GLY A 10 7.25 2.53 2.14
CA GLY A 10 6.74 3.12 3.39
C GLY A 10 5.25 2.94 3.55
N ALA A 11 4.49 3.49 2.61
CA ALA A 11 3.02 3.46 2.63
C ALA A 11 2.41 2.04 2.50
N MET A 12 3.15 1.08 1.94
CA MET A 12 2.73 -0.33 1.81
C MET A 12 3.10 -1.20 3.02
N THR A 13 4.09 -0.78 3.81
CA THR A 13 4.70 -1.61 4.85
C THR A 13 3.69 -2.11 5.86
N TYR A 14 2.80 -1.25 6.34
CA TYR A 14 1.80 -1.68 7.31
C TYR A 14 0.85 -2.73 6.72
N ASN A 15 0.29 -2.50 5.53
CA ASN A 15 -0.73 -3.36 4.94
C ASN A 15 -0.17 -4.70 4.48
N ASN A 16 1.04 -4.72 3.95
CA ASN A 16 1.62 -5.94 3.38
C ASN A 16 2.37 -6.78 4.42
N LEU A 17 2.95 -6.16 5.45
CA LEU A 17 3.78 -6.87 6.43
C LEU A 17 3.14 -6.93 7.81
N TYR A 18 2.80 -5.79 8.40
CA TYR A 18 2.39 -5.77 9.80
C TYR A 18 0.93 -6.24 10.00
N ALA A 19 0.00 -5.85 9.12
CA ALA A 19 -1.40 -6.24 9.26
C ALA A 19 -1.60 -7.76 9.19
N PRO A 20 -1.05 -8.51 8.21
CA PRO A 20 -1.19 -9.96 8.16
C PRO A 20 -0.54 -10.67 9.36
N VAL A 21 0.60 -10.16 9.84
CA VAL A 21 1.27 -10.69 11.04
C VAL A 21 0.40 -10.50 12.28
N LEU A 22 -0.18 -9.31 12.47
CA LEU A 22 -1.07 -9.04 13.59
C LEU A 22 -2.34 -9.90 13.52
N ASP A 23 -2.92 -10.08 12.34
CA ASP A 23 -4.10 -10.93 12.17
C ASP A 23 -3.77 -12.40 12.45
N THR A 24 -2.60 -12.88 12.02
CA THR A 24 -2.09 -14.21 12.37
C THR A 24 -1.95 -14.37 13.89
N LEU A 25 -1.34 -13.39 14.56
CA LEU A 25 -1.19 -13.40 16.02
C LEU A 25 -2.55 -13.39 16.74
N ARG A 26 -3.54 -12.66 16.23
CA ARG A 26 -4.91 -12.69 16.77
C ARG A 26 -5.56 -14.06 16.60
N GLN A 27 -5.44 -14.67 15.42
CA GLN A 27 -6.02 -15.98 15.13
C GLN A 27 -5.41 -17.08 16.00
N GLN A 28 -4.08 -17.06 16.16
CA GLN A 28 -3.35 -18.02 16.99
C GLN A 28 -3.72 -17.92 18.47
N ASN A 29 -4.07 -16.71 18.95
CA ASN A 29 -4.38 -16.44 20.36
C ASN A 29 -5.88 -16.15 20.59
N ARG A 30 -6.76 -16.68 19.74
CA ARG A 30 -8.20 -16.34 19.74
C ARG A 30 -8.96 -16.63 21.03
N THR A 31 -8.41 -17.46 21.91
CA THR A 31 -9.03 -17.85 23.19
C THR A 31 -8.43 -17.13 24.41
N ASP A 32 -7.41 -16.28 24.22
CA ASP A 32 -6.76 -15.54 25.29
C ASP A 32 -7.08 -14.03 25.17
N ASP A 33 -8.00 -13.57 26.00
CA ASP A 33 -8.44 -12.17 26.02
C ASP A 33 -7.29 -11.18 26.31
N ARG A 34 -6.30 -11.59 27.12
CA ARG A 34 -5.14 -10.72 27.43
C ARG A 34 -4.24 -10.60 26.22
N ALA A 35 -3.99 -11.71 25.52
CA ALA A 35 -3.23 -11.70 24.27
C ALA A 35 -3.94 -10.88 23.19
N LEU A 36 -5.26 -11.03 23.04
CA LEU A 36 -6.05 -10.24 22.10
C LEU A 36 -5.99 -8.73 22.41
N ALA A 37 -6.11 -8.34 23.69
CA ALA A 37 -5.97 -6.95 24.10
C ALA A 37 -4.56 -6.40 23.84
N ALA A 38 -3.52 -7.19 24.08
CA ALA A 38 -2.14 -6.82 23.81
C ALA A 38 -1.88 -6.62 22.30
N VAL A 39 -2.35 -7.54 21.45
CA VAL A 39 -2.21 -7.43 19.99
C VAL A 39 -2.99 -6.21 19.47
N HIS A 40 -4.19 -5.95 20.00
CA HIS A 40 -4.93 -4.75 19.65
C HIS A 40 -4.18 -3.46 20.05
N LYS A 41 -3.60 -3.42 21.25
CA LYS A 41 -2.78 -2.27 21.71
C LYS A 41 -1.55 -2.07 20.83
N LEU A 42 -0.89 -3.16 20.43
CA LEU A 42 0.25 -3.13 19.51
C LEU A 42 -0.15 -2.57 18.14
N LYS A 43 -1.26 -3.06 17.57
CA LYS A 43 -1.84 -2.54 16.33
C LYS A 43 -2.03 -1.01 16.38
N MET A 44 -2.67 -0.52 17.44
CA MET A 44 -2.93 0.91 17.60
C MET A 44 -1.65 1.73 17.72
N LYS A 45 -0.62 1.22 18.41
CA LYS A 45 0.66 1.92 18.56
C LYS A 45 1.49 1.93 17.28
N LEU A 46 1.54 0.82 16.54
CA LEU A 46 2.19 0.78 15.23
C LEU A 46 1.55 1.77 14.26
N ALA A 47 0.21 1.82 14.21
CA ALA A 47 -0.53 2.78 13.39
C ALA A 47 -0.31 4.24 13.83
N GLU A 48 -0.17 4.48 15.14
CA GLU A 48 0.16 5.80 15.67
C GLU A 48 1.57 6.25 15.26
N CYS A 49 2.58 5.38 15.41
CA CYS A 49 3.95 5.67 15.01
C CYS A 49 4.05 6.02 13.52
N GLU A 50 3.37 5.25 12.66
CA GLU A 50 3.35 5.51 11.21
C GLU A 50 2.69 6.85 10.87
N ARG A 51 1.64 7.25 11.63
CA ARG A 51 0.98 8.55 11.42
C ARG A 51 1.85 9.72 11.86
N GLN A 52 2.59 9.56 12.96
CA GLN A 52 3.47 10.61 13.50
C GLN A 52 4.78 10.74 12.71
N SER A 53 5.29 9.64 12.17
CA SER A 53 6.52 9.59 11.39
C SER A 53 6.29 8.73 10.15
N PRO A 54 6.04 9.35 8.98
CA PRO A 54 5.83 8.61 7.74
C PRO A 54 7.03 7.72 7.42
N SER A 55 6.78 6.47 7.01
CA SER A 55 7.78 5.42 6.77
C SER A 55 8.49 4.87 8.01
N PHE A 56 8.04 5.20 9.21
CA PHE A 56 8.63 4.67 10.44
C PHE A 56 8.68 3.14 10.46
N LEU A 57 7.56 2.49 10.10
CA LEU A 57 7.51 1.02 10.11
C LEU A 57 8.40 0.41 9.03
N PHE A 58 8.61 1.12 7.93
CA PHE A 58 9.52 0.68 6.88
C PHE A 58 10.97 0.75 7.32
N ASP A 59 11.36 1.85 7.96
CA ASP A 59 12.72 2.00 8.48
C ASP A 59 12.99 1.07 9.66
N LEU A 60 12.00 0.82 10.52
CA LEU A 60 12.05 -0.25 11.52
C LEU A 60 12.31 -1.60 10.86
N THR A 61 11.57 -1.93 9.80
CA THR A 61 11.71 -3.21 9.08
C THR A 61 13.10 -3.35 8.45
N LYS A 62 13.63 -2.29 7.82
CA LYS A 62 15.01 -2.29 7.31
C LYS A 62 16.01 -2.55 8.43
N GLN A 63 15.85 -1.88 9.57
CA GLN A 63 16.77 -2.04 10.69
C GLN A 63 16.75 -3.48 11.22
N LEU A 64 15.56 -4.08 11.35
CA LEU A 64 15.41 -5.48 11.75
C LEU A 64 16.09 -6.42 10.75
N ILE A 65 15.92 -6.20 9.44
CA ILE A 65 16.57 -7.02 8.41
C ILE A 65 18.08 -6.88 8.47
N ASN A 66 18.59 -5.65 8.56
CA ASN A 66 20.03 -5.38 8.65
C ASN A 66 20.67 -6.05 9.87
N GLN A 67 19.91 -6.22 10.97
CA GLN A 67 20.36 -6.91 12.18
C GLN A 67 20.20 -8.43 12.13
N SER A 68 19.41 -8.96 11.20
CA SER A 68 19.05 -10.39 11.13
C SER A 68 20.00 -11.26 10.29
N GLU A 69 21.04 -10.66 9.68
CA GLU A 69 21.93 -11.30 8.68
C GLU A 69 21.19 -11.86 7.45
N LEU A 70 19.88 -11.61 7.31
CA LEU A 70 19.08 -12.07 6.19
C LEU A 70 19.33 -11.23 4.95
N ASN A 71 19.65 -11.87 3.83
CA ASN A 71 19.73 -11.24 2.52
C ASN A 71 18.33 -11.16 1.88
N VAL A 72 17.54 -10.17 2.28
CA VAL A 72 16.17 -9.97 1.78
C VAL A 72 16.11 -8.79 0.83
N ASN A 73 15.67 -9.04 -0.41
CA ASN A 73 15.29 -7.96 -1.32
C ASN A 73 13.87 -7.47 -0.97
N LEU A 74 13.79 -6.35 -0.25
CA LEU A 74 12.53 -5.75 0.15
C LEU A 74 11.61 -5.45 -1.04
N GLN A 75 12.15 -5.02 -2.19
CA GLN A 75 11.32 -4.72 -3.36
C GLN A 75 10.61 -5.98 -3.86
N GLU A 76 11.34 -7.08 -3.98
CA GLU A 76 10.77 -8.35 -4.40
C GLU A 76 9.81 -8.93 -3.35
N ALA A 77 10.16 -8.84 -2.07
CA ALA A 77 9.31 -9.31 -0.98
C ALA A 77 7.96 -8.57 -0.96
N TYR A 78 7.96 -7.23 -1.01
CA TYR A 78 6.73 -6.44 -1.04
C TYR A 78 5.88 -6.73 -2.28
N LEU A 79 6.51 -6.97 -3.44
CA LEU A 79 5.80 -7.32 -4.66
C LEU A 79 5.06 -8.65 -4.51
N ARG A 80 5.70 -9.67 -3.92
CA ARG A 80 5.07 -10.97 -3.67
C ARG A 80 3.95 -10.88 -2.62
N MET A 81 4.15 -10.07 -1.58
CA MET A 81 3.17 -9.90 -0.51
C MET A 81 1.92 -9.13 -0.96
N HIS A 82 1.98 -8.39 -2.07
CA HIS A 82 0.80 -7.76 -2.63
C HIS A 82 -0.26 -8.76 -3.10
N ASP A 83 0.14 -9.95 -3.55
CA ASP A 83 -0.80 -10.96 -4.03
C ASP A 83 -1.78 -11.44 -2.93
N SER A 84 -1.31 -11.43 -1.67
CA SER A 84 -2.07 -11.90 -0.51
C SER A 84 -2.52 -10.78 0.44
N ALA A 85 -2.27 -9.52 0.10
CA ALA A 85 -2.69 -8.39 0.92
C ALA A 85 -4.23 -8.23 0.89
N PRO A 86 -4.91 -8.06 2.03
CA PRO A 86 -6.36 -7.90 2.07
C PRO A 86 -6.77 -6.65 1.29
N TYR A 87 -7.61 -6.85 0.27
CA TYR A 87 -8.19 -5.79 -0.55
C TYR A 87 -9.53 -5.29 0.00
N ASP A 88 -9.86 -5.58 1.26
CA ASP A 88 -11.16 -5.21 1.86
C ASP A 88 -11.35 -3.69 1.92
N ASP A 89 -10.24 -2.93 2.00
CA ASP A 89 -10.19 -1.47 1.82
C ASP A 89 -10.69 -1.01 0.44
N LEU A 90 -10.75 -1.93 -0.53
CA LEU A 90 -11.08 -1.69 -1.94
C LEU A 90 -12.57 -1.92 -2.28
N VAL A 91 -13.39 -2.46 -1.36
CA VAL A 91 -14.80 -2.84 -1.63
C VAL A 91 -15.78 -1.71 -1.28
N VAL A 92 -16.78 -1.48 -2.15
CA VAL A 92 -17.80 -0.42 -2.04
C VAL A 92 -19.20 -1.03 -1.98
N VAL A 93 -20.05 -0.58 -1.05
CA VAL A 93 -21.45 -1.01 -0.91
C VAL A 93 -22.34 0.19 -0.50
N GLY A 94 -23.51 0.38 -1.14
CA GLY A 94 -24.67 0.97 -0.45
C GLY A 94 -25.36 2.26 -0.97
N TYR A 95 -24.99 2.88 -2.10
CA TYR A 95 -25.45 4.26 -2.39
C TYR A 95 -25.91 4.53 -3.83
N GLU A 96 -26.85 3.74 -4.34
CA GLU A 96 -27.28 3.78 -5.74
C GLU A 96 -28.32 4.88 -6.09
N ASN A 97 -28.86 5.63 -5.12
CA ASN A 97 -30.19 6.26 -5.28
C ASN A 97 -30.36 7.78 -4.99
N VAL A 98 -29.33 8.64 -4.99
CA VAL A 98 -29.50 10.09 -4.66
C VAL A 98 -29.10 11.05 -5.82
N PRO A 99 -30.05 11.80 -6.43
CA PRO A 99 -29.79 12.61 -7.64
C PRO A 99 -29.21 14.03 -7.44
N GLU A 100 -29.61 14.77 -6.41
CA GLU A 100 -29.33 16.22 -6.28
C GLU A 100 -27.89 16.56 -5.86
N TYR A 101 -27.18 15.59 -5.29
CA TYR A 101 -25.76 15.69 -4.98
C TYR A 101 -24.84 15.34 -6.16
N ARG A 102 -25.38 14.89 -7.30
CA ARG A 102 -24.62 14.26 -8.39
C ARG A 102 -23.68 15.23 -9.11
N GLU A 103 -24.13 16.42 -9.50
CA GLU A 103 -23.39 17.30 -10.43
C GLU A 103 -22.28 18.13 -9.75
N LEU A 104 -22.52 18.66 -8.55
CA LEU A 104 -21.49 19.38 -7.75
C LEU A 104 -20.41 18.42 -7.24
N THR A 105 -20.81 17.20 -6.93
CA THR A 105 -19.92 16.13 -6.46
C THR A 105 -19.11 15.56 -7.61
N GLU A 106 -19.68 15.35 -8.81
CA GLU A 106 -18.97 14.92 -10.02
C GLU A 106 -17.76 15.82 -10.32
N ARG A 107 -17.91 17.15 -10.26
CA ARG A 107 -16.80 18.09 -10.55
C ARG A 107 -15.72 18.15 -9.48
N ALA A 108 -16.07 18.03 -8.19
CA ALA A 108 -15.10 17.97 -7.10
C ALA A 108 -14.38 16.61 -7.03
N ILE A 109 -15.03 15.56 -7.53
CA ILE A 109 -14.53 14.19 -7.67
C ILE A 109 -13.59 14.06 -8.87
N GLU A 110 -13.84 14.75 -9.96
CA GLU A 110 -13.07 14.59 -11.20
C GLU A 110 -11.59 14.95 -10.99
N LEU A 111 -11.29 16.08 -10.36
CA LEU A 111 -9.92 16.60 -10.28
C LEU A 111 -8.92 15.66 -9.56
N PRO A 112 -9.20 15.11 -8.36
CA PRO A 112 -8.26 14.18 -7.72
C PRO A 112 -8.21 12.82 -8.41
N VAL A 113 -9.33 12.33 -9.00
CA VAL A 113 -9.31 11.06 -9.76
C VAL A 113 -8.48 11.23 -11.03
N GLU A 114 -8.66 12.31 -11.76
CA GLU A 114 -7.91 12.62 -12.97
C GLU A 114 -6.42 12.82 -12.68
N LYS A 115 -6.07 13.42 -11.54
CA LYS A 115 -4.67 13.47 -11.08
C LYS A 115 -4.11 12.05 -10.90
N ARG A 116 -4.82 11.16 -10.20
CA ARG A 116 -4.38 9.77 -9.98
C ARG A 116 -4.30 8.95 -11.26
N LYS A 117 -5.24 9.15 -12.19
CA LYS A 117 -5.19 8.52 -13.52
C LYS A 117 -3.95 8.96 -14.31
N ARG A 118 -3.63 10.26 -14.31
CA ARG A 118 -2.41 10.79 -14.96
C ARG A 118 -1.15 10.21 -14.34
N GLU A 119 -1.08 10.12 -13.01
CA GLU A 119 0.01 9.47 -12.29
C GLU A 119 0.13 8.00 -12.70
N PHE A 120 -0.96 7.23 -12.66
CA PHE A 120 -0.98 5.84 -13.12
C PHE A 120 -0.46 5.67 -14.56
N VAL A 121 -0.92 6.50 -15.51
CA VAL A 121 -0.45 6.45 -16.91
C VAL A 121 1.05 6.76 -17.00
N HIS A 122 1.55 7.71 -16.22
CA HIS A 122 2.98 8.01 -16.16
C HIS A 122 3.79 6.80 -15.68
N TYR A 123 3.41 6.18 -14.57
CA TYR A 123 4.11 5.01 -14.02
C TYR A 123 3.97 3.76 -14.90
N SER A 124 2.85 3.59 -15.60
CA SER A 124 2.65 2.52 -16.59
C SER A 124 3.61 2.65 -17.79
N LYS A 125 3.78 3.88 -18.31
CA LYS A 125 4.78 4.17 -19.36
C LYS A 125 6.20 3.93 -18.86
N ARG A 126 6.51 4.35 -17.63
CA ARG A 126 7.81 4.13 -16.99
C ARG A 126 8.09 2.63 -16.87
N PHE A 127 7.16 1.84 -16.34
CA PHE A 127 7.28 0.38 -16.25
C PHE A 127 7.52 -0.27 -17.62
N SER A 128 6.74 0.13 -18.64
CA SER A 128 6.93 -0.37 -20.01
C SER A 128 8.33 -0.05 -20.56
N ASN A 129 8.85 1.14 -20.31
CA ASN A 129 10.22 1.51 -20.70
C ASN A 129 11.27 0.73 -19.89
N THR A 130 11.03 0.51 -18.60
CA THR A 130 11.92 -0.32 -17.77
C THR A 130 11.98 -1.75 -18.28
N LEU A 131 10.87 -2.35 -18.73
CA LEU A 131 10.89 -3.67 -19.37
C LEU A 131 11.71 -3.69 -20.67
N LYS A 132 11.59 -2.64 -21.49
CA LYS A 132 12.42 -2.52 -22.71
C LYS A 132 13.92 -2.46 -22.38
N THR A 133 14.28 -1.78 -21.31
CA THR A 133 15.67 -1.71 -20.84
C THR A 133 16.12 -3.05 -20.25
N TYR A 134 15.27 -3.70 -19.45
CA TYR A 134 15.53 -5.02 -18.87
C TYR A 134 15.88 -6.07 -19.92
N PHE A 135 15.17 -6.09 -21.06
CA PHE A 135 15.51 -7.03 -22.14
C PHE A 135 16.90 -6.81 -22.74
N LYS A 136 17.53 -5.65 -22.50
CA LYS A 136 18.90 -5.34 -22.92
C LYS A 136 19.92 -5.59 -21.82
N ASP A 137 19.63 -5.17 -20.58
CA ASP A 137 20.62 -5.14 -19.49
C ASP A 137 20.42 -6.24 -18.42
N GLN A 138 19.33 -7.00 -18.49
CA GLN A 138 18.93 -8.06 -17.55
C GLN A 138 18.85 -7.59 -16.08
N ASN A 139 18.62 -6.30 -15.83
CA ASN A 139 18.56 -5.75 -14.48
C ASN A 139 17.16 -5.90 -13.84
N ALA A 140 16.92 -7.05 -13.20
CA ALA A 140 15.63 -7.36 -12.58
C ALA A 140 15.24 -6.40 -11.43
N ALA A 141 16.21 -5.78 -10.75
CA ALA A 141 15.93 -4.88 -9.64
C ALA A 141 15.12 -3.65 -10.06
N GLN A 142 15.40 -3.09 -11.24
CA GLN A 142 14.65 -1.95 -11.78
C GLN A 142 13.21 -2.32 -12.16
N VAL A 143 13.00 -3.55 -12.66
CA VAL A 143 11.67 -4.08 -12.94
C VAL A 143 10.86 -4.19 -11.65
N ASN A 144 11.44 -4.76 -10.59
CA ASN A 144 10.76 -4.89 -9.29
C ASN A 144 10.38 -3.52 -8.70
N ILE A 145 11.29 -2.54 -8.75
CA ILE A 145 11.02 -1.18 -8.28
C ILE A 145 9.85 -0.54 -9.05
N SER A 146 9.92 -0.56 -10.39
CA SER A 146 8.88 0.05 -11.24
C SER A 146 7.54 -0.68 -11.16
N ALA A 147 7.53 -1.99 -10.93
CA ALA A 147 6.32 -2.77 -10.67
C ALA A 147 5.65 -2.33 -9.36
N ASN A 148 6.41 -2.25 -8.25
CA ASN A 148 5.87 -1.78 -6.96
C ASN A 148 5.31 -0.35 -7.05
N GLN A 149 5.99 0.54 -7.76
CA GLN A 149 5.47 1.89 -8.00
C GLN A 149 4.12 1.86 -8.74
N LEU A 150 3.99 1.01 -9.75
CA LEU A 150 2.74 0.87 -10.50
C LEU A 150 1.61 0.29 -9.62
N VAL A 151 1.90 -0.74 -8.83
CA VAL A 151 0.95 -1.30 -7.86
C VAL A 151 0.49 -0.24 -6.86
N PHE A 152 1.41 0.60 -6.36
CA PHE A 152 1.05 1.71 -5.47
C PHE A 152 0.06 2.67 -6.12
N GLN A 153 0.31 3.06 -7.38
CA GLN A 153 -0.61 3.96 -8.08
C GLN A 153 -1.99 3.34 -8.26
N THR A 154 -2.07 2.03 -8.54
CA THR A 154 -3.35 1.31 -8.59
C THR A 154 -4.10 1.42 -7.25
N VAL A 155 -3.42 1.15 -6.13
CA VAL A 155 -4.02 1.28 -4.78
C VAL A 155 -4.49 2.72 -4.52
N MET A 156 -3.70 3.73 -4.90
CA MET A 156 -4.05 5.14 -4.70
C MET A 156 -5.24 5.58 -5.55
N VAL A 157 -5.37 5.08 -6.79
CA VAL A 157 -6.56 5.30 -7.61
C VAL A 157 -7.79 4.72 -6.91
N VAL A 158 -7.73 3.46 -6.49
CA VAL A 158 -8.88 2.78 -5.86
C VAL A 158 -9.25 3.45 -4.54
N ARG A 159 -8.28 3.77 -3.67
CA ARG A 159 -8.55 4.52 -2.43
C ARG A 159 -9.19 5.88 -2.69
N THR A 160 -8.66 6.62 -3.66
CA THR A 160 -9.22 7.94 -4.03
C THR A 160 -10.67 7.79 -4.53
N VAL A 161 -10.98 6.73 -5.27
CA VAL A 161 -12.35 6.43 -5.71
C VAL A 161 -13.24 6.02 -4.52
N ASN A 162 -12.74 5.17 -3.62
CA ASN A 162 -13.49 4.66 -2.48
C ASN A 162 -13.78 5.71 -1.41
N GLU A 163 -12.82 6.57 -1.09
CA GLU A 163 -13.04 7.71 -0.17
C GLU A 163 -14.13 8.64 -0.69
N LYS A 164 -14.25 8.76 -2.02
CA LYS A 164 -15.30 9.57 -2.65
C LYS A 164 -16.65 8.88 -2.57
N LEU A 165 -16.69 7.57 -2.80
CA LEU A 165 -17.92 6.78 -2.67
C LEU A 165 -18.42 6.68 -1.22
N ARG A 166 -17.55 6.85 -0.21
CA ARG A 166 -17.91 6.86 1.23
C ARG A 166 -18.34 8.24 1.78
N ARG A 167 -18.05 9.33 1.08
CA ARG A 167 -18.45 10.71 1.50
C ARG A 167 -19.80 11.14 0.92
N ASN A 168 -20.37 10.30 0.05
CA ASN A 168 -21.68 10.44 -0.58
C ASN A 168 -22.65 9.42 0.04
#